data_AF-A0A849FFU9-F1
#
_entry.id   AF-A0A849FFU9-F1
#
_cell.length_a   1.000
_cell.length_b   1.000
_cell.length_c   1.000
_cell.angle_alpha   90.00
_cell.angle_beta   90.00
_cell.angle_gamma   90.00
#
_symmetry.space_group_name_H-M   'P 1'
#
loop_
_entity.id
_entity.type
_entity.pdbx_description
1 polymer ?
#
loop_
_entity_poly.entity_id
_entity_poly.type
_entity_poly.pdbx_seq_one_letter_code
_entity_poly.pdbx_strand_id
1 'polypeptide(L)'
;MFYNDKFSCFDSQGRLFYKKPVEEEVYSNIPAIYDFSKNLTILYFYENFLTASQLEFEYKIGDTTMVSYDDTNSIMLVGYRKIDDSNKGGLLRIQLEPVPELLDNLDLDAVPYHIFYQ
;
A
#
# COMPACT_ATOMS: atom_id res chain seq x y z
N MET A 1 -5.97 -9.66 15.06
CA MET A 1 -7.34 -10.15 14.79
C MET A 1 -7.92 -9.24 13.71
N PHE A 2 -8.14 -9.73 12.48
CA PHE A 2 -8.53 -8.93 11.30
C PHE A 2 -10.03 -8.61 11.23
N TYR A 3 -10.76 -8.73 12.35
CA TYR A 3 -12.23 -8.81 12.42
C TYR A 3 -12.97 -7.52 12.01
N ASN A 4 -12.27 -6.38 11.90
CA ASN A 4 -12.87 -5.08 11.57
C ASN A 4 -12.43 -4.49 10.23
N ASP A 5 -11.59 -5.18 9.45
CA ASP A 5 -11.23 -4.70 8.12
C ASP A 5 -12.32 -5.13 7.14
N LYS A 6 -13.16 -4.17 6.72
CA LYS A 6 -14.30 -4.44 5.82
C LYS A 6 -13.89 -4.94 4.43
N PHE A 7 -12.60 -4.88 4.10
CA PHE A 7 -12.06 -5.22 2.80
C PHE A 7 -10.68 -5.86 2.95
N SER A 8 -10.66 -7.19 3.07
CA SER A 8 -9.43 -8.00 3.08
C SER A 8 -9.07 -8.42 1.65
N CYS A 9 -7.86 -8.12 1.20
CA CYS A 9 -7.36 -8.58 -0.09
C CYS A 9 -6.47 -9.80 0.09
N PHE A 10 -6.82 -10.91 -0.57
CA PHE A 10 -6.01 -12.13 -0.59
C PHE A 10 -5.57 -12.42 -2.00
N ASP A 11 -4.35 -12.91 -2.15
CA ASP A 11 -3.88 -13.45 -3.41
C ASP A 11 -4.27 -14.93 -3.60
N SER A 12 -3.94 -15.48 -4.77
CA SER A 12 -4.17 -16.88 -5.13
C SER A 12 -3.46 -17.90 -4.22
N GLN A 13 -2.46 -17.48 -3.44
CA GLN A 13 -1.74 -18.31 -2.47
C GLN A 13 -2.29 -18.17 -1.04
N GLY A 14 -3.29 -17.31 -0.84
CA GLY A 14 -3.89 -17.03 0.46
C GLY A 14 -3.08 -16.08 1.34
N ARG A 15 -2.10 -15.35 0.79
CA ARG A 15 -1.40 -14.28 1.51
C ARG A 15 -2.34 -13.07 1.63
N LEU A 16 -2.38 -12.46 2.81
CA LEU A 16 -3.21 -11.28 3.08
C LEU A 16 -2.43 -10.01 2.81
N PHE A 17 -3.00 -9.14 1.98
CA PHE A 17 -2.55 -7.78 1.71
C PHE A 17 -3.37 -6.81 2.53
N TYR A 18 -2.70 -6.03 3.37
CA TYR A 18 -3.37 -5.19 4.36
C TYR A 18 -2.52 -4.00 4.76
N LYS A 19 -3.17 -2.99 5.34
CA LYS A 19 -2.50 -1.86 5.97
C LYS A 19 -2.16 -2.24 7.41
N LYS A 20 -0.88 -2.10 7.77
CA LYS A 20 -0.37 -2.40 9.11
C LYS A 20 -0.17 -1.10 9.87
N PRO A 21 -0.80 -0.93 11.05
CA PRO A 21 -0.51 0.21 11.91
C PRO A 21 0.95 0.21 12.37
N VAL A 22 1.59 1.37 12.36
CA VAL A 22 2.96 1.63 12.82
C VAL A 22 3.00 2.91 13.67
N GLU A 23 4.03 3.04 14.50
CA GLU A 23 4.25 4.22 15.34
C GLU A 23 5.20 5.21 14.65
N GLU A 24 4.78 5.74 13.51
CA GLU A 24 5.53 6.76 12.74
C GLU A 24 4.78 8.11 12.78
N GLU A 25 5.54 9.22 12.77
CA GLU A 25 4.97 10.57 12.86
C GLU A 25 4.23 10.99 11.57
N VAL A 26 4.70 10.51 10.41
CA VAL A 26 4.23 10.95 9.08
C VAL A 26 3.00 10.17 8.60
N TYR A 27 2.98 8.87 8.83
CA TYR A 27 1.89 7.97 8.45
C TYR A 27 1.64 6.94 9.55
N SER A 28 0.37 6.64 9.82
CA SER A 28 0.01 5.69 10.89
C SER A 28 -0.08 4.26 10.38
N ASN A 29 -0.10 4.06 9.07
CA ASN A 29 -0.22 2.76 8.43
C ASN A 29 0.74 2.63 7.24
N ILE A 30 1.30 1.44 7.07
CA ILE A 30 2.11 1.04 5.91
C ILE A 30 1.54 -0.20 5.21
N PRO A 31 1.91 -0.46 3.95
CA PRO A 31 1.58 -1.70 3.28
C PRO A 31 2.30 -2.90 3.91
N ALA A 32 1.57 -4.00 4.03
CA ALA A 32 2.09 -5.24 4.56
C ALA A 32 1.46 -6.46 3.88
N ILE A 33 2.22 -7.55 3.88
CA ILE A 33 1.78 -8.87 3.45
C ILE A 33 1.93 -9.82 4.62
N TYR A 34 0.89 -10.59 4.92
CA TYR A 34 0.95 -11.70 5.86
C TYR A 34 0.82 -13.03 5.13
N ASP A 35 1.87 -13.85 5.22
CA ASP A 35 1.90 -15.21 4.71
C ASP A 35 1.56 -16.20 5.84
N PHE A 36 0.33 -16.71 5.82
CA PHE A 36 -0.16 -17.66 6.82
C PHE A 36 0.60 -18.98 6.81
N SER A 37 1.10 -19.41 5.64
CA SER A 37 1.82 -20.69 5.51
C SER A 37 3.18 -20.65 6.23
N LYS A 38 3.78 -19.46 6.31
CA LYS A 38 5.08 -19.23 6.94
C LYS A 38 4.98 -18.55 8.30
N ASN A 39 3.79 -18.13 8.71
CA ASN A 39 3.58 -17.26 9.87
C ASN A 39 4.50 -16.03 9.83
N LEU A 40 4.59 -15.39 8.66
CA LEU A 40 5.54 -14.31 8.39
C LEU A 40 4.80 -13.06 7.94
N THR A 41 5.18 -11.91 8.51
CA THR A 41 4.76 -10.59 8.01
C THR A 41 5.93 -9.93 7.29
N ILE A 42 5.69 -9.43 6.08
CA ILE A 42 6.62 -8.59 5.33
C ILE A 42 6.06 -7.16 5.34
N LEU A 43 6.89 -6.20 5.71
CA LEU A 43 6.55 -4.79 5.82
C LEU A 43 7.20 -4.00 4.69
N TYR A 44 6.42 -3.13 4.05
CA TYR A 44 6.87 -2.33 2.90
C TYR A 44 6.89 -0.86 3.30
N PHE A 45 7.95 -0.44 4.01
CA PHE A 45 8.19 0.97 4.35
C PHE A 45 8.47 1.79 3.10
N TYR A 46 7.85 2.98 2.99
CA TYR A 46 7.95 3.83 1.81
C TYR A 46 9.38 4.20 1.44
N GLU A 47 10.23 4.39 2.43
CA GLU A 47 11.64 4.75 2.33
C GLU A 47 12.49 3.66 1.66
N ASN A 48 11.99 2.42 1.59
CA ASN A 48 12.68 1.33 0.89
C ASN A 48 12.58 1.46 -0.64
N PHE A 49 11.63 2.24 -1.15
CA PHE A 49 11.36 2.36 -2.60
C PHE A 49 11.22 3.81 -3.09
N LEU A 50 11.08 4.79 -2.19
CA LEU A 50 10.98 6.20 -2.51
C LEU A 50 12.18 6.98 -2.01
N THR A 51 12.63 7.95 -2.82
CA THR A 51 13.52 9.00 -2.34
C THR A 51 12.77 9.99 -1.43
N ALA A 52 13.49 10.73 -0.60
CA ALA A 52 12.90 11.81 0.22
C ALA A 52 12.14 12.85 -0.65
N SER A 53 12.66 13.16 -1.85
CA SER A 53 11.97 14.04 -2.81
C SER A 53 10.60 13.50 -3.21
N GLN A 54 10.55 12.22 -3.56
CA GLN A 54 9.31 11.56 -3.96
C GLN A 54 8.31 11.49 -2.80
N LEU A 55 8.79 11.15 -1.61
CA LEU A 55 7.96 10.99 -0.43
C LEU A 55 7.35 12.33 0.01
N GLU A 56 8.16 13.39 0.12
CA GLU A 56 7.75 14.66 0.75
C GLU A 56 7.18 15.69 -0.25
N PHE A 57 7.62 15.68 -1.51
CA PHE A 57 7.30 16.76 -2.46
C PHE A 57 6.51 16.29 -3.68
N GLU A 58 6.96 15.22 -4.34
CA GLU A 58 6.34 14.78 -5.60
C GLU A 58 5.01 14.07 -5.33
N TYR A 59 5.02 13.06 -4.45
CA TYR A 59 3.84 12.25 -4.13
C TYR A 59 3.16 12.68 -2.84
N LYS A 60 3.91 13.34 -1.93
CA LYS A 60 3.40 13.85 -0.65
C LYS A 60 2.71 12.76 0.16
N ILE A 61 3.39 11.64 0.33
CA ILE A 61 2.85 10.43 0.95
C ILE A 61 2.40 10.75 2.38
N GLY A 62 1.13 10.47 2.66
CA GLY A 62 0.58 10.41 4.02
C GLY A 62 0.14 8.98 4.33
N ASP A 63 -1.01 8.84 4.99
CA ASP A 63 -1.44 7.54 5.53
C ASP A 63 -1.85 6.52 4.45
N THR A 64 -1.43 5.26 4.61
CA THR A 64 -1.91 4.15 3.77
C THR A 64 -3.41 3.94 4.01
N THR A 65 -4.18 4.01 2.94
CA THR A 65 -5.65 3.93 3.00
C THR A 65 -6.18 2.61 2.47
N MET A 66 -5.45 2.00 1.53
CA MET A 66 -5.79 0.75 0.86
C MET A 66 -4.53 -0.01 0.48
N VAL A 67 -4.56 -1.34 0.63
CA VAL A 67 -3.56 -2.25 0.07
C VAL A 67 -4.31 -3.35 -0.65
N SER A 68 -3.99 -3.57 -1.91
CA SER A 68 -4.56 -4.61 -2.75
C SER A 68 -3.48 -5.27 -3.58
N TYR A 69 -3.83 -6.35 -4.27
CA TYR A 69 -2.91 -7.10 -5.11
C TYR A 69 -3.58 -7.48 -6.42
N ASP A 70 -2.82 -7.41 -7.50
CA ASP A 70 -3.16 -7.93 -8.81
C ASP A 70 -2.33 -9.19 -9.04
N ASP A 71 -2.96 -10.36 -8.86
CA ASP A 71 -2.36 -11.67 -9.08
C ASP A 71 -1.85 -11.86 -10.52
N THR A 72 -2.51 -11.25 -11.50
CA THR A 72 -2.19 -11.46 -12.92
C THR A 72 -0.84 -10.82 -13.27
N ASN A 73 -0.61 -9.62 -12.75
CA ASN A 73 0.60 -8.85 -13.04
C ASN A 73 1.63 -8.91 -11.90
N SER A 74 1.30 -9.54 -10.77
CA SER A 74 2.12 -9.59 -9.56
C SER A 74 2.44 -8.21 -8.98
N ILE A 75 1.48 -7.29 -9.04
CA ILE A 75 1.61 -5.90 -8.61
C ILE A 75 0.83 -5.67 -7.32
N MET A 76 1.50 -5.12 -6.30
CA MET A 76 0.85 -4.56 -5.13
C MET A 76 0.37 -3.14 -5.41
N LEU A 77 -0.90 -2.89 -5.13
CA LEU A 77 -1.55 -1.59 -5.27
C LEU A 77 -1.67 -0.95 -3.90
N VAL A 78 -1.05 0.22 -3.72
CA VAL A 78 -1.03 0.95 -2.45
C VAL A 78 -1.71 2.29 -2.63
N GLY A 79 -2.91 2.42 -2.04
CA GLY A 79 -3.61 3.68 -1.95
C GLY A 79 -3.15 4.47 -0.73
N TYR A 80 -2.91 5.76 -0.89
CA TYR A 80 -2.53 6.66 0.20
C TYR A 80 -3.31 7.98 0.14
N ARG A 81 -3.46 8.63 1.30
CA ARG A 81 -3.93 10.01 1.41
C ARG A 81 -2.73 10.96 1.39
N LYS A 82 -2.82 12.09 0.70
CA LYS A 82 -1.74 13.09 0.71
C LYS A 82 -1.60 13.72 2.09
N ILE A 83 -0.37 14.01 2.50
CA ILE A 83 -0.09 14.60 3.82
C ILE A 83 -0.62 16.03 3.95
N ASP A 84 -0.71 16.78 2.85
CA ASP A 84 -1.10 18.19 2.82
C ASP A 84 -2.57 18.44 2.44
N ASP A 85 -3.28 17.42 1.96
CA ASP A 85 -4.69 17.53 1.58
C ASP A 85 -5.46 16.25 1.93
N SER A 86 -6.35 16.36 2.92
CA SER A 86 -7.13 15.23 3.41
C SER A 86 -8.12 14.66 2.40
N ASN A 87 -8.43 15.39 1.32
CA ASN A 87 -9.37 14.97 0.28
C ASN A 87 -8.67 14.42 -0.96
N LYS A 88 -7.34 14.50 -1.05
CA LYS A 88 -6.57 13.98 -2.19
C LYS A 88 -5.75 12.78 -1.80
N GLY A 89 -5.45 11.96 -2.79
CA GLY A 89 -4.66 10.76 -2.59
C GLY A 89 -3.80 10.44 -3.80
N GLY A 90 -3.25 9.25 -3.75
CA GLY A 90 -2.59 8.65 -4.90
C GLY A 90 -2.58 7.14 -4.79
N LEU A 91 -2.19 6.52 -5.88
CA LEU A 91 -1.97 5.09 -6.00
C LEU A 91 -0.50 4.86 -6.34
N LEU A 92 0.17 4.00 -5.59
CA LEU A 92 1.46 3.45 -5.99
C LEU A 92 1.25 2.04 -6.53
N ARG A 93 1.96 1.71 -7.60
CA ARG A 93 2.06 0.35 -8.11
C ARG A 93 3.46 -0.16 -7.82
N ILE A 94 3.54 -1.21 -7.02
CA ILE A 94 4.80 -1.80 -6.56
C ILE A 94 4.88 -3.22 -7.10
N GLN A 95 5.87 -3.49 -7.95
CA GLN A 95 6.20 -4.84 -8.37
C GLN A 95 6.84 -5.55 -7.18
N LEU A 96 6.41 -6.76 -6.83
CA LEU A 96 6.96 -7.48 -5.67
C LEU A 96 8.10 -8.43 -6.01
N GLU A 97 8.04 -9.03 -7.19
CA GLU A 97 8.94 -10.10 -7.62
C GLU A 97 9.68 -9.68 -8.90
N PRO A 98 10.96 -10.04 -9.06
CA PRO A 98 11.81 -10.78 -8.11
C PRO A 98 12.42 -9.92 -6.99
N VAL A 99 12.39 -8.59 -7.17
CA VAL A 99 12.86 -7.60 -6.19
C VAL A 99 11.79 -6.51 -6.12
N PRO A 100 11.36 -6.10 -4.91
CA PRO A 100 10.40 -5.03 -4.78
C PRO A 100 10.86 -3.73 -5.41
N GLU A 101 10.08 -3.16 -6.32
CA GLU A 101 10.36 -1.88 -6.97
C GLU A 101 9.09 -1.07 -7.21
N LEU A 102 9.20 0.27 -7.11
CA LEU A 102 8.15 1.17 -7.53
C LEU A 102 8.08 1.15 -9.07
N LEU A 103 6.90 0.83 -9.61
CA LEU A 103 6.64 0.97 -11.04
C LEU A 103 6.29 2.41 -11.38
N ASP A 104 5.28 2.96 -10.71
CA ASP A 104 4.86 4.34 -10.87
C ASP A 104 3.91 4.81 -9.75
N ASN A 105 3.52 6.08 -9.87
CA ASN A 105 2.49 6.74 -9.09
C ASN A 105 1.39 7.28 -10.01
N LEU A 106 0.14 7.19 -9.55
CA LEU A 106 -0.99 7.89 -10.11
C LEU A 106 -1.57 8.85 -9.07
N ASP A 107 -1.66 10.13 -9.42
CA ASP A 107 -2.33 11.14 -8.62
C ASP A 107 -3.85 11.00 -8.74
N LEU A 108 -4.54 11.11 -7.60
CA LEU A 108 -6.00 10.96 -7.53
C LEU A 108 -6.64 12.19 -6.89
N ASP A 109 -7.75 12.64 -7.49
CA ASP A 109 -8.57 13.74 -6.96
C ASP A 109 -9.37 13.37 -5.69
N ALA A 110 -9.25 12.12 -5.23
CA ALA A 110 -9.90 11.58 -4.04
C ALA A 110 -9.00 10.57 -3.32
N VAL A 111 -9.29 10.30 -2.05
CA VAL A 111 -8.59 9.28 -1.25
C VAL A 111 -9.08 7.87 -1.62
N PRO A 112 -8.20 6.96 -2.09
CA PRO A 112 -8.60 5.61 -2.47
C PRO A 112 -8.78 4.69 -1.25
N TYR A 113 -9.97 4.15 -1.06
CA TYR A 113 -10.25 3.15 0.00
C TYR A 113 -10.43 1.72 -0.54
N HIS A 114 -10.76 1.59 -1.82
CA HIS A 114 -10.89 0.31 -2.51
C HIS A 114 -10.77 0.52 -4.02
N ILE A 115 -10.18 -0.44 -4.73
CA ILE A 115 -10.24 -0.53 -6.19
C ILE A 115 -11.04 -1.77 -6.55
N PHE A 116 -12.03 -1.61 -7.42
CA PHE A 116 -12.73 -2.72 -8.04
C PHE A 116 -12.23 -2.82 -9.48
N TYR A 117 -11.71 -3.98 -9.83
CA TYR A 117 -11.32 -4.32 -11.19
C TYR A 117 -12.00 -5.64 -11.57
N GLN A 118 -12.34 -5.79 -12.85
CA GLN A 118 -12.94 -6.99 -13.43
C GLN A 118 -11.88 -7.87 -14.05
#